data_AF-A0A348MWW9-F1
#
_entry.id   AF-A0A348MWW9-F1
#
_cell.length_a   1.000
_cell.length_b   1.000
_cell.length_c   1.000
_cell.angle_alpha   90.00
_cell.angle_beta   90.00
_cell.angle_gamma   90.00
#
_symmetry.space_group_name_H-M   'P 1'
#
loop_
_entity.id
_entity.type
_entity.pdbx_description
1 polymer ?
#
loop_
_entity_poly.entity_id
_entity_poly.type
_entity_poly.pdbx_seq_one_letter_code
_entity_poly.pdbx_strand_id
1 'polypeptide(L)'
;GDDTIRSSQNVELQAGIENAQLVGIADTYVIGNGLDNTLQGNLGDNILDGGLGLDTLIGDEGADQFIISNNGDDVDSDIVQDFTSGEDLLVIDLASFGIDAEALGILSSGLVSTESFVFGAGAVALDNNDHFIYDSAQGILYFDEDGSGDAEMIELARVKTDDGSDALNASDIFVGI
;
A
#
# COMPACT_ATOMS: atom_id res chain seq x y z
N GLY A 1 22.14 -9.56 -4.41
CA GLY A 1 23.37 -8.83 -4.66
C GLY A 1 23.11 -7.47 -4.13
N ASP A 2 23.33 -6.45 -4.95
CA ASP A 2 22.60 -5.18 -4.89
C ASP A 2 22.47 -4.72 -6.34
N ASP A 3 21.61 -5.44 -7.06
CA ASP A 3 21.44 -5.30 -8.51
C ASP A 3 20.26 -4.38 -8.83
N THR A 4 20.43 -3.48 -9.80
CA THR A 4 19.43 -2.46 -10.17
C THR A 4 19.09 -2.50 -11.65
N ILE A 5 17.80 -2.56 -11.97
CA ILE A 5 17.28 -2.27 -13.31
C ILE A 5 16.89 -0.80 -13.40
N ARG A 6 17.31 -0.12 -14.47
CA ARG A 6 16.84 1.24 -14.78
C ARG A 6 16.19 1.26 -16.15
N SER A 7 14.90 1.59 -16.22
CA SER A 7 14.07 1.38 -17.41
C SER A 7 13.11 2.53 -17.65
N SER A 8 12.82 2.87 -18.91
CA SER A 8 11.73 3.79 -19.26
C SER A 8 10.47 3.07 -19.73
N GLN A 9 10.37 1.79 -19.41
CA GLN A 9 9.34 0.85 -19.81
C GLN A 9 9.01 -0.03 -18.60
N ASN A 10 7.87 -0.70 -18.64
CA ASN A 10 7.44 -1.64 -17.62
C ASN A 10 8.53 -2.64 -17.21
N VAL A 11 8.59 -2.93 -15.93
CA VAL A 11 9.58 -3.84 -15.32
C VAL A 11 8.85 -4.92 -14.52
N GLU A 12 9.28 -6.16 -14.70
CA GLU A 12 9.03 -7.25 -13.76
C GLU A 12 10.41 -7.77 -13.34
N LEU A 13 10.70 -7.74 -12.06
CA LEU A 13 12.01 -8.16 -11.56
C LEU A 13 12.15 -9.68 -11.64
N GLN A 14 13.27 -10.11 -12.21
CA GLN A 14 13.66 -11.52 -12.15
C GLN A 14 14.31 -11.80 -10.79
N ALA A 15 14.28 -13.07 -10.38
CA ALA A 15 14.92 -13.51 -9.14
C ALA A 15 16.39 -13.06 -9.06
N GLY A 16 16.77 -12.52 -7.89
CA GLY A 16 18.13 -12.04 -7.62
C GLY A 16 18.41 -10.60 -8.09
N ILE A 17 17.37 -9.85 -8.48
CA ILE A 17 17.43 -8.40 -8.66
C ILE A 17 16.70 -7.76 -7.48
N GLU A 18 17.35 -6.80 -6.82
CA GLU A 18 16.81 -6.17 -5.61
C GLU A 18 16.19 -4.80 -5.88
N ASN A 19 16.50 -4.15 -7.01
CA ASN A 19 16.05 -2.78 -7.23
C ASN A 19 15.57 -2.53 -8.66
N ALA A 20 14.58 -1.65 -8.78
CA ALA A 20 14.13 -1.09 -10.04
C ALA A 20 13.93 0.42 -9.91
N GLN A 21 14.36 1.16 -10.93
CA GLN A 21 14.09 2.58 -11.07
C GLN A 21 13.50 2.84 -12.47
N LEU A 22 12.25 3.29 -12.49
CA LEU A 22 11.60 3.76 -13.70
C LEU A 22 12.15 5.16 -14.03
N VAL A 23 12.19 5.52 -15.31
CA VAL A 23 12.69 6.83 -15.75
C VAL A 23 11.87 7.38 -16.91
N GLY A 24 11.70 8.70 -16.94
CA GLY A 24 10.92 9.38 -17.96
C GLY A 24 9.69 10.02 -17.34
N ILE A 25 8.64 10.11 -18.15
CA ILE A 25 7.35 10.75 -17.85
C ILE A 25 6.19 9.84 -18.28
N ALA A 26 6.49 8.56 -18.50
CA ALA A 26 5.54 7.63 -19.09
C ALA A 26 4.91 6.82 -17.98
N ASP A 27 3.61 6.67 -18.05
CA ASP A 27 2.84 5.78 -17.19
C ASP A 27 3.36 4.35 -17.41
N THR A 28 3.94 3.76 -16.36
CA THR A 28 4.56 2.44 -16.42
C THR A 28 4.31 1.69 -15.12
N TYR A 29 4.59 0.40 -15.11
CA TYR A 29 4.54 -0.38 -13.87
C TYR A 29 5.86 -1.04 -13.54
N VAL A 30 6.04 -1.32 -12.26
CA VAL A 30 7.12 -2.14 -11.75
C VAL A 30 6.55 -3.19 -10.78
N ILE A 31 6.85 -4.45 -11.06
CA ILE A 31 6.54 -5.57 -10.18
C ILE A 31 7.85 -6.14 -9.66
N GLY A 32 7.94 -6.28 -8.34
CA GLY A 32 9.06 -6.86 -7.63
C GLY A 32 9.08 -8.39 -7.76
N ASN A 33 9.70 -9.05 -6.78
CA ASN A 33 9.84 -10.49 -6.77
C ASN A 33 9.62 -11.07 -5.35
N GLY A 34 10.43 -12.05 -4.93
CA GLY A 34 10.30 -12.68 -3.61
C GLY A 34 11.41 -12.28 -2.65
N LEU A 35 12.02 -11.13 -2.89
CA LEU A 35 13.12 -10.54 -2.13
C LEU A 35 12.65 -9.15 -1.72
N ASP A 36 13.22 -8.63 -0.64
CA ASP A 36 13.09 -7.22 -0.28
C ASP A 36 13.58 -6.35 -1.46
N ASN A 37 12.67 -5.59 -2.07
CA ASN A 37 12.92 -4.74 -3.23
C ASN A 37 12.78 -3.25 -2.91
N THR A 38 13.62 -2.44 -3.55
CA THR A 38 13.38 -0.99 -3.66
C THR A 38 12.87 -0.69 -5.06
N LEU A 39 11.61 -0.32 -5.16
CA LEU A 39 10.93 0.01 -6.41
C LEU A 39 10.67 1.52 -6.46
N GLN A 40 11.30 2.18 -7.42
CA GLN A 40 11.12 3.61 -7.66
C GLN A 40 10.43 3.85 -9.00
N GLY A 41 9.38 4.67 -8.97
CA GLY A 41 8.61 5.18 -10.10
C GLY A 41 9.38 6.21 -10.93
N ASN A 42 8.62 7.02 -11.66
CA ASN A 42 9.11 8.10 -12.51
C ASN A 42 8.16 9.30 -12.45
N LEU A 43 8.23 10.23 -13.39
CA LEU A 43 7.44 11.47 -13.33
C LEU A 43 6.02 11.33 -13.92
N GLY A 44 5.47 10.12 -13.95
CA GLY A 44 4.15 9.86 -14.50
C GLY A 44 3.50 8.75 -13.72
N ASP A 45 2.19 8.58 -13.88
CA ASP A 45 1.34 7.70 -13.07
C ASP A 45 1.83 6.24 -13.13
N ASN A 46 2.35 5.70 -12.03
CA ASN A 46 2.94 4.37 -11.98
C ASN A 46 2.12 3.39 -11.14
N ILE A 47 2.30 2.10 -11.44
CA ILE A 47 1.80 1.01 -10.61
C ILE A 47 3.01 0.30 -10.02
N LEU A 48 3.09 0.25 -8.69
CA LEU A 48 4.16 -0.38 -7.94
C LEU A 48 3.60 -1.55 -7.14
N ASP A 49 4.11 -2.75 -7.39
CA ASP A 49 3.77 -3.98 -6.67
C ASP A 49 5.06 -4.63 -6.17
N GLY A 50 5.25 -4.68 -4.85
CA GLY A 50 6.43 -5.26 -4.21
C GLY A 50 6.56 -6.77 -4.44
N GLY A 51 5.42 -7.47 -4.43
CA GLY A 51 5.36 -8.92 -4.41
C GLY A 51 5.49 -9.47 -2.99
N LEU A 52 6.47 -10.35 -2.77
CA LEU A 52 6.77 -10.89 -1.44
C LEU A 52 8.10 -10.31 -0.94
N GLY A 53 8.28 -10.28 0.38
CA GLY A 53 9.43 -9.63 1.00
C GLY A 53 9.04 -8.29 1.63
N LEU A 54 9.99 -7.64 2.28
CA LEU A 54 9.77 -6.30 2.83
C LEU A 54 10.20 -5.26 1.79
N ASP A 55 9.23 -4.68 1.08
CA ASP A 55 9.51 -3.77 -0.02
C ASP A 55 9.46 -2.29 0.39
N THR A 56 10.22 -1.47 -0.32
CA THR A 56 10.14 -0.01 -0.28
C THR A 56 9.67 0.49 -1.63
N LEU A 57 8.50 1.13 -1.64
CA LEU A 57 7.82 1.63 -2.82
C LEU A 57 7.89 3.17 -2.81
N ILE A 58 8.37 3.74 -3.90
CA ILE A 58 8.60 5.19 -4.08
C ILE A 58 7.94 5.60 -5.40
N GLY A 59 6.90 6.43 -5.35
CA GLY A 59 6.13 6.85 -6.53
C GLY A 59 6.86 7.88 -7.41
N ASP A 60 7.58 8.81 -6.77
CA ASP A 60 8.07 10.08 -7.32
C ASP A 60 6.94 11.09 -7.64
N GLU A 61 6.72 11.45 -8.91
CA GLU A 61 5.69 12.45 -9.29
C GLU A 61 4.59 11.76 -10.11
N GLY A 62 3.34 12.18 -9.94
CA GLY A 62 2.21 11.62 -10.66
C GLY A 62 1.24 10.92 -9.71
N ALA A 63 0.12 10.44 -10.26
CA ALA A 63 -0.88 9.71 -9.49
C ALA A 63 -0.54 8.22 -9.47
N ASP A 64 0.15 7.79 -8.42
CA ASP A 64 0.68 6.44 -8.31
C ASP A 64 -0.28 5.48 -7.61
N GLN A 65 -0.21 4.21 -8.01
CA GLN A 65 -0.93 3.10 -7.38
C GLN A 65 0.07 2.16 -6.71
N PHE A 66 -0.02 2.06 -5.39
CA PHE A 66 0.78 1.13 -4.59
C PHE A 66 -0.08 -0.10 -4.28
N ILE A 67 0.30 -1.24 -4.88
CA ILE A 67 -0.37 -2.51 -4.62
C ILE A 67 0.12 -3.05 -3.28
N ILE A 68 -0.81 -3.23 -2.35
CA ILE A 68 -0.55 -3.75 -1.02
C ILE A 68 -1.15 -5.14 -0.93
N SER A 69 -0.29 -6.14 -0.77
CA SER A 69 -0.65 -7.54 -0.64
C SER A 69 0.11 -8.20 0.51
N ASN A 70 -0.20 -9.46 0.81
CA ASN A 70 0.53 -10.20 1.84
C ASN A 70 1.95 -10.53 1.38
N ASN A 71 2.94 -10.04 2.13
CA ASN A 71 4.37 -10.18 1.85
C ASN A 71 4.96 -11.57 2.12
N GLY A 72 4.16 -12.50 2.63
CA GLY A 72 4.56 -13.83 3.08
C GLY A 72 4.55 -13.99 4.60
N ASP A 73 4.72 -15.25 5.05
CA ASP A 73 4.72 -15.60 6.47
C ASP A 73 5.89 -14.94 7.22
N ASP A 74 5.61 -14.33 8.38
CA ASP A 74 6.60 -13.67 9.25
C ASP A 74 7.39 -12.53 8.57
N VAL A 75 6.81 -11.88 7.56
CA VAL A 75 7.39 -10.69 6.89
C VAL A 75 6.59 -9.44 7.28
N ASP A 76 7.31 -8.35 7.58
CA ASP A 76 6.70 -7.03 7.84
C ASP A 76 6.05 -6.48 6.56
N SER A 77 5.04 -5.63 6.70
CA SER A 77 4.36 -4.99 5.56
C SER A 77 5.27 -4.00 4.81
N ASP A 78 4.95 -3.76 3.54
CA ASP A 78 5.64 -2.80 2.69
C ASP A 78 5.64 -1.37 3.21
N ILE A 79 6.64 -0.62 2.77
CA ILE A 79 6.83 0.79 3.08
C ILE A 79 6.58 1.63 1.82
N VAL A 80 5.51 2.43 1.84
CA VAL A 80 5.28 3.50 0.87
C VAL A 80 5.95 4.78 1.37
N GLN A 81 6.90 5.30 0.60
CA GLN A 81 7.91 6.25 1.11
C GLN A 81 7.56 7.73 0.92
N ASP A 82 6.72 8.07 -0.05
CA ASP A 82 6.45 9.43 -0.55
C ASP A 82 4.98 9.66 -0.93
N PHE A 83 4.05 9.00 -0.24
CA PHE A 83 2.63 9.02 -0.58
C PHE A 83 2.02 10.43 -0.55
N THR A 84 1.33 10.82 -1.62
CA THR A 84 0.62 12.09 -1.74
C THR A 84 -0.90 11.87 -1.69
N SER A 85 -1.51 12.17 -0.54
CA SER A 85 -2.97 12.08 -0.35
C SER A 85 -3.73 12.93 -1.38
N GLY A 86 -4.80 12.36 -1.96
CA GLY A 86 -5.59 12.96 -3.02
C GLY A 86 -4.98 12.89 -4.43
N GLU A 87 -3.75 12.37 -4.57
CA GLU A 87 -3.09 12.10 -5.85
C GLU A 87 -2.83 10.60 -6.00
N ASP A 88 -2.18 9.99 -5.01
CA ASP A 88 -1.85 8.57 -4.97
C ASP A 88 -2.98 7.70 -4.40
N LEU A 89 -2.88 6.39 -4.66
CA LEU A 89 -3.84 5.39 -4.23
C LEU A 89 -3.14 4.16 -3.67
N LEU A 90 -3.55 3.75 -2.47
CA LEU A 90 -3.25 2.41 -1.94
C LEU A 90 -4.29 1.44 -2.47
N VAL A 91 -3.86 0.41 -3.19
CA VAL A 91 -4.73 -0.63 -3.75
C VAL A 91 -4.51 -1.92 -2.95
N ILE A 92 -5.48 -2.27 -2.11
CA ILE A 92 -5.36 -3.34 -1.13
C ILE A 92 -5.97 -4.64 -1.67
N ASP A 93 -5.15 -5.70 -1.79
CA ASP A 93 -5.63 -7.06 -2.00
C ASP A 93 -5.92 -7.75 -0.67
N LEU A 94 -7.08 -7.48 -0.08
CA LEU A 94 -7.51 -8.11 1.18
C LEU A 94 -7.55 -9.65 1.10
N ALA A 95 -7.80 -10.22 -0.07
CA ALA A 95 -7.85 -11.67 -0.23
C ALA A 95 -6.47 -12.32 -0.01
N SER A 96 -5.39 -11.63 -0.38
CA SER A 96 -4.02 -12.09 -0.10
C SER A 96 -3.72 -12.20 1.41
N PHE A 97 -4.38 -11.39 2.24
CA PHE A 97 -4.29 -11.45 3.71
C PHE A 97 -5.26 -12.49 4.32
N GLY A 98 -6.01 -13.23 3.50
CA GLY A 98 -7.00 -14.20 3.96
C GLY A 98 -8.33 -13.59 4.42
N ILE A 99 -8.58 -12.31 4.10
CA ILE A 99 -9.79 -11.58 4.48
C ILE A 99 -10.86 -11.73 3.39
N ASP A 100 -12.04 -12.19 3.78
CA ASP A 100 -13.22 -12.23 2.91
C ASP A 100 -14.04 -10.94 3.08
N ALA A 101 -13.76 -9.95 2.24
CA ALA A 101 -14.43 -8.64 2.28
C ALA A 101 -15.97 -8.76 2.18
N GLU A 102 -16.49 -9.71 1.40
CA GLU A 102 -17.93 -9.89 1.24
C GLU A 102 -18.58 -10.43 2.52
N ALA A 103 -17.89 -11.31 3.24
CA ALA A 103 -18.34 -11.82 4.53
C ALA A 103 -18.42 -10.73 5.61
N LEU A 104 -17.58 -9.71 5.51
CA LEU A 104 -17.57 -8.54 6.40
C LEU A 104 -18.53 -7.43 5.95
N GLY A 105 -19.19 -7.57 4.79
CA GLY A 105 -20.06 -6.54 4.24
C GLY A 105 -19.31 -5.32 3.70
N ILE A 106 -18.00 -5.44 3.50
CA ILE A 106 -17.15 -4.48 2.81
C ILE A 106 -17.33 -4.69 1.30
N LEU A 107 -17.17 -3.63 0.51
CA LEU A 107 -17.17 -3.78 -0.96
C LEU A 107 -15.99 -4.65 -1.37
N SER A 108 -16.24 -5.71 -2.15
CA SER A 108 -15.17 -6.54 -2.72
C SER A 108 -14.36 -5.81 -3.80
N SER A 109 -14.86 -4.68 -4.30
CA SER A 109 -14.09 -3.74 -5.09
C SER A 109 -14.65 -2.31 -4.94
N GLY A 110 -13.79 -1.35 -4.59
CA GLY A 110 -14.18 0.06 -4.47
C GLY A 110 -13.35 0.85 -3.47
N LEU A 111 -13.56 2.18 -3.46
CA LEU A 111 -12.98 3.05 -2.44
C LEU A 111 -13.55 2.74 -1.06
N VAL A 112 -12.70 2.84 -0.05
CA VAL A 112 -13.10 2.75 1.35
C VAL A 112 -14.02 3.93 1.69
N SER A 113 -15.09 3.66 2.44
CA SER A 113 -15.98 4.72 2.90
C SER A 113 -15.40 5.42 4.12
N THR A 114 -15.74 6.69 4.32
CA THR A 114 -15.38 7.41 5.56
C THR A 114 -16.02 6.82 6.81
N GLU A 115 -17.06 6.01 6.66
CA GLU A 115 -17.69 5.28 7.77
C GLU A 115 -16.90 4.03 8.13
N SER A 116 -15.92 3.59 7.34
CA SER A 116 -15.12 2.40 7.62
C SER A 116 -13.65 2.73 7.89
N PHE A 117 -13.34 4.02 8.04
CA PHE A 117 -11.98 4.52 8.14
C PHE A 117 -11.81 5.42 9.36
N VAL A 118 -10.83 5.08 10.20
CA VAL A 118 -10.42 5.88 11.36
C VAL A 118 -9.00 6.39 11.15
N PHE A 119 -8.80 7.67 11.42
CA PHE A 119 -7.51 8.33 11.36
C PHE A 119 -7.19 9.04 12.67
N GLY A 120 -5.94 8.95 13.11
CA GLY A 120 -5.44 9.72 14.26
C GLY A 120 -4.09 9.22 14.76
N ALA A 121 -3.51 9.94 15.72
CA ALA A 121 -2.30 9.49 16.40
C ALA A 121 -2.68 8.45 17.46
N GLY A 122 -2.18 7.22 17.34
CA GLY A 122 -2.62 6.07 18.14
C GLY A 122 -4.07 5.68 17.86
N ALA A 123 -4.51 5.79 16.59
CA ALA A 123 -5.87 5.46 16.19
C ALA A 123 -6.23 4.01 16.55
N VAL A 124 -7.48 3.83 16.95
CA VAL A 124 -8.12 2.54 17.21
C VAL A 124 -9.54 2.60 16.65
N ALA A 125 -10.10 1.45 16.29
CA ALA A 125 -11.50 1.36 15.90
C ALA A 125 -12.44 1.89 17.00
N LEU A 126 -13.54 2.52 16.61
CA LEU A 126 -14.48 3.21 17.49
C LEU A 126 -15.86 2.56 17.49
N ASP A 127 -16.25 1.96 16.37
CA ASP A 127 -17.46 1.16 16.23
C ASP A 127 -17.30 0.09 15.14
N ASN A 128 -18.14 -0.95 15.17
CA ASN A 128 -18.03 -2.19 14.38
C ASN A 128 -17.93 -2.03 12.84
N ASN A 129 -17.98 -0.83 12.26
CA ASN A 129 -17.74 -0.60 10.84
C ASN A 129 -16.30 -0.14 10.53
N ASP A 130 -15.50 0.21 11.54
CA ASP A 130 -14.17 0.79 11.42
C ASP A 130 -13.13 -0.29 11.07
N HIS A 131 -13.12 -0.71 9.81
CA HIS A 131 -12.24 -1.77 9.34
C HIS A 131 -10.85 -1.27 8.94
N PHE A 132 -10.69 -0.01 8.54
CA PHE A 132 -9.39 0.57 8.18
C PHE A 132 -8.97 1.60 9.22
N ILE A 133 -7.82 1.39 9.86
CA ILE A 133 -7.33 2.25 10.94
C ILE A 133 -5.94 2.75 10.57
N TYR A 134 -5.79 4.07 10.41
CA TYR A 134 -4.49 4.68 10.18
C TYR A 134 -3.96 5.36 11.45
N ASP A 135 -2.92 4.76 12.03
CA ASP A 135 -2.14 5.37 13.10
C ASP A 135 -1.08 6.31 12.53
N SER A 136 -1.41 7.59 12.47
CA SER A 136 -0.50 8.66 12.02
C SER A 136 0.72 8.91 12.91
N ALA A 137 0.75 8.41 14.16
CA ALA A 137 1.94 8.50 14.99
C ALA A 137 3.03 7.50 14.55
N GLN A 138 2.60 6.39 13.96
CA GLN A 138 3.48 5.31 13.49
C GLN A 138 3.60 5.29 11.96
N GLY A 139 2.66 5.90 11.25
CA GLY A 139 2.53 5.81 9.80
C GLY A 139 2.11 4.41 9.37
N ILE A 140 1.20 3.78 10.11
CA ILE A 140 0.78 2.39 9.85
C ILE A 140 -0.71 2.35 9.54
N LEU A 141 -1.05 1.71 8.42
CA LEU A 141 -2.41 1.34 8.07
C LEU A 141 -2.69 -0.09 8.54
N TYR A 142 -3.70 -0.23 9.38
CA TYR A 142 -4.18 -1.50 9.89
C TYR A 142 -5.55 -1.86 9.31
N PHE A 143 -5.85 -3.15 9.30
CA PHE A 143 -7.17 -3.70 9.08
C PHE A 143 -7.70 -4.38 10.34
N ASP A 144 -8.87 -3.98 10.80
CA ASP A 144 -9.59 -4.65 11.89
C ASP A 144 -10.75 -5.49 11.30
N GLU A 145 -10.66 -6.81 11.45
CA GLU A 145 -11.63 -7.74 10.86
C GLU A 145 -13.03 -7.60 11.48
N ASP A 146 -13.13 -7.36 12.80
CA ASP A 146 -14.43 -7.16 13.46
C ASP A 146 -14.84 -5.70 13.55
N GLY A 147 -13.91 -4.80 13.22
CA GLY A 147 -14.08 -3.36 13.19
C GLY A 147 -14.32 -2.74 14.57
N SER A 148 -14.26 -3.49 15.66
CA SER A 148 -14.69 -3.02 16.99
C SER A 148 -13.54 -2.60 17.89
N GLY A 149 -12.29 -2.89 17.50
CA GLY A 149 -11.07 -2.62 18.27
C GLY A 149 -10.79 -3.64 19.38
N ASP A 150 -11.64 -4.67 19.51
CA ASP A 150 -11.49 -5.74 20.50
C ASP A 150 -10.60 -6.90 19.99
N ALA A 151 -10.45 -7.03 18.67
CA ALA A 151 -9.61 -8.04 18.00
C ALA A 151 -8.19 -7.54 17.70
N GLU A 152 -7.32 -8.47 17.34
CA GLU A 152 -6.00 -8.14 16.80
C GLU A 152 -6.16 -7.60 15.38
N MET A 153 -5.53 -6.45 15.12
CA MET A 153 -5.54 -5.83 13.80
C MET A 153 -4.39 -6.40 12.95
N ILE A 154 -4.60 -6.44 11.63
CA ILE A 154 -3.59 -6.83 10.65
C ILE A 154 -2.89 -5.58 10.14
N GLU A 155 -1.56 -5.53 10.21
CA GLU A 155 -0.77 -4.46 9.57
C GLU A 155 -0.79 -4.66 8.05
N LEU A 156 -1.36 -3.71 7.31
CA LEU A 156 -1.44 -3.78 5.85
C LEU A 156 -0.23 -3.13 5.18
N ALA A 157 0.12 -1.91 5.61
CA ALA A 157 1.20 -1.13 5.02
C ALA A 157 1.72 -0.08 5.98
N ARG A 158 2.98 0.32 5.79
CA ARG A 158 3.58 1.51 6.38
C ARG A 158 3.58 2.62 5.35
N VAL A 159 2.94 3.74 5.67
CA VAL A 159 2.74 4.85 4.74
C VAL A 159 3.40 6.08 5.34
N LYS A 160 4.38 6.61 4.62
CA LYS A 160 4.92 7.93 4.89
C LYS A 160 4.35 8.89 3.85
N THR A 161 3.57 9.84 4.34
CA THR A 161 3.04 10.92 3.50
C THR A 161 4.13 11.95 3.21
N ASP A 162 4.10 12.50 2.01
CA ASP A 162 5.06 13.49 1.56
C ASP A 162 4.93 14.83 2.32
N ASP A 163 6.04 15.57 2.43
CA ASP A 163 6.09 16.79 3.25
C ASP A 163 5.12 17.86 2.71
N GLY A 164 4.06 18.13 3.49
CA GLY A 164 3.02 19.10 3.11
C GLY A 164 1.83 18.50 2.35
N SER A 165 1.82 17.19 2.14
CA SER A 165 0.62 16.44 1.74
C SER A 165 -0.43 16.47 2.85
N ASP A 166 -1.70 16.32 2.47
CA ASP A 166 -2.77 16.07 3.42
C ASP A 166 -2.58 14.68 4.07
N ALA A 167 -3.29 14.45 5.17
CA ALA A 167 -3.21 13.15 5.84
C ALA A 167 -3.95 12.07 5.03
N LEU A 168 -3.41 10.84 5.07
CA LEU A 168 -4.07 9.67 4.47
C LEU A 168 -5.52 9.59 4.93
N ASN A 169 -6.44 9.43 3.97
CA ASN A 169 -7.86 9.39 4.23
C ASN A 169 -8.56 8.28 3.42
N ALA A 170 -9.85 8.07 3.68
CA ALA A 170 -10.61 6.97 3.07
C ALA A 170 -10.62 6.99 1.53
N SER A 171 -10.56 8.16 0.88
CA SER A 171 -10.54 8.22 -0.60
C SER A 171 -9.19 7.85 -1.21
N ASP A 172 -8.15 7.69 -0.39
CA ASP A 172 -6.81 7.28 -0.82
C ASP A 172 -6.65 5.75 -0.79
N ILE A 173 -7.68 5.01 -0.36
CA ILE A 173 -7.64 3.56 -0.19
C ILE A 173 -8.71 2.92 -1.07
N PHE A 174 -8.28 2.01 -1.95
CA PHE A 174 -9.13 1.20 -2.79
C PHE A 174 -8.97 -0.27 -2.41
N VAL A 175 -10.07 -0.97 -2.20
CA VAL A 175 -10.09 -2.42 -2.01
C VAL A 175 -10.35 -3.08 -3.36
N GLY A 176 -9.57 -4.12 -3.67
CA GLY A 176 -9.80 -5.00 -4.81
C GLY A 176 -8.75 -4.86 -5.90
N ILE A 177 -8.45 -6.00 -6.53
CA ILE A 177 -7.53 -6.18 -7.66
C ILE A 177 -8.15 -7.09 -8.73
#